data_AF-A0A2K8LT59-F1
#
_entry.id   AF-A0A2K8LT59-F1
#
_cell.length_a   1.000
_cell.length_b   1.000
_cell.length_c   1.000
_cell.angle_alpha   90.00
_cell.angle_beta   90.00
_cell.angle_gamma   90.00
#
_symmetry.space_group_name_H-M   'P 1'
#
loop_
_entity.id
_entity.type
_entity.pdbx_description
1 polymer ?
#
loop_
_entity_poly.entity_id
_entity_poly.type
_entity_poly.pdbx_seq_one_letter_code
_entity_poly.pdbx_strand_id
1 'polypeptide(L)'
;MPKRSDQRRRRNKPEVPIESLSGGEPAEWGEPLDAWHPLAAEVYRSVAASPVAKWMTATDVAYAKVVCQVLTDQLNRDGGAVANALSPIFSALNDLLMTEGARRRLRIELARDDDGDEAEVFDIEAVVNQMNAG
;
A
#
# COMPACT_ATOMS: atom_id res chain seq x y z
N MET A 1 3.25 18.02 -0.09
CA MET A 1 4.12 17.04 0.62
C MET A 1 5.39 17.72 1.15
N PRO A 2 5.93 17.34 2.32
CA PRO A 2 7.26 17.79 2.75
C PRO A 2 8.32 17.36 1.74
N LYS A 3 9.27 18.24 1.39
CA LYS A 3 10.40 17.88 0.50
C LYS A 3 11.24 16.76 1.14
N ARG A 4 11.60 15.76 0.34
CA ARG A 4 12.56 14.71 0.73
C ARG A 4 13.91 15.35 1.12
N SER A 5 14.65 14.69 2.01
CA SER A 5 15.89 15.21 2.59
C SER A 5 16.94 15.61 1.54
N ASP A 6 17.02 14.84 0.46
CA ASP A 6 17.84 15.05 -0.75
C ASP A 6 17.42 16.28 -1.58
N GLN A 7 16.18 16.73 -1.49
CA GLN A 7 15.62 17.85 -2.27
C GLN A 7 15.58 19.19 -1.51
N ARG A 8 16.15 19.24 -0.29
CA ARG A 8 16.12 20.44 0.56
C ARG A 8 17.35 21.32 0.37
N ARG A 9 17.13 22.59 0.00
CA ARG A 9 18.16 23.64 0.01
C ARG A 9 18.49 24.08 1.44
N ARG A 10 19.70 24.63 1.64
CA ARG A 10 20.37 24.99 2.93
C ARG A 10 19.47 25.51 4.07
N ARG A 11 18.39 26.24 3.77
CA ARG A 11 17.47 26.83 4.76
C ARG A 11 16.49 25.83 5.41
N ASN A 12 16.28 24.65 4.82
CA ASN A 12 15.32 23.63 5.28
C ASN A 12 15.97 22.33 5.78
N LYS A 13 17.30 22.30 5.98
CA LYS A 13 17.96 21.11 6.52
C LYS A 13 17.49 20.90 7.97
N PRO A 14 17.04 19.68 8.32
CA PRO A 14 16.74 19.36 9.72
C PRO A 14 18.00 19.58 10.58
N GLU A 15 17.82 20.02 11.82
CA GLU A 15 18.91 20.17 12.80
C GLU A 15 19.68 18.85 13.00
N VAL A 16 18.99 17.72 12.86
CA VAL A 16 19.57 16.38 12.85
C VAL A 16 19.72 15.89 11.40
N PRO A 17 20.94 15.52 10.97
CA PRO A 17 21.15 14.90 9.66
C PRO A 17 20.30 13.63 9.50
N ILE A 18 19.52 13.55 8.42
CA ILE A 18 18.84 12.32 8.02
C ILE A 18 19.74 11.60 7.04
N GLU A 19 20.21 10.43 7.42
CA GLU A 19 20.97 9.55 6.55
C GLU A 19 20.00 8.79 5.62
N SER A 20 20.26 8.86 4.32
CA SER A 20 19.49 8.11 3.33
C SER A 20 20.30 6.87 2.97
N LEU A 21 19.79 5.70 3.32
CA LEU A 21 20.34 4.44 2.83
C LEU A 21 19.83 4.21 1.40
N SER A 22 20.64 3.55 0.56
CA SER A 22 20.15 3.04 -0.73
C SER A 22 18.99 2.09 -0.48
N GLY A 23 17.89 2.25 -1.21
CA GLY A 23 16.77 1.31 -1.14
C GLY A 23 17.28 -0.09 -1.43
N GLY A 24 16.97 -1.04 -0.54
CA GLY A 24 17.23 -2.46 -0.81
C GLY A 24 16.38 -2.96 -1.99
N GLU A 25 16.66 -4.18 -2.42
CA GLU A 25 15.81 -4.85 -3.41
C GLU A 25 14.35 -4.92 -2.93
N PRO A 26 13.37 -4.79 -3.83
CA PRO A 26 11.96 -5.01 -3.50
C PRO A 26 11.77 -6.34 -2.78
N ALA A 27 10.95 -6.36 -1.74
CA ALA A 27 10.77 -7.57 -0.96
C ALA A 27 10.05 -8.68 -1.74
N GLU A 28 10.55 -9.90 -1.63
CA GLU A 28 9.84 -11.11 -2.07
C GLU A 28 8.86 -11.56 -0.98
N TRP A 29 7.57 -11.57 -1.30
CA TRP A 29 6.53 -11.94 -0.33
C TRP A 29 6.37 -13.46 -0.21
N GLY A 30 6.37 -14.17 -1.34
CA GLY A 30 6.08 -15.61 -1.37
C GLY A 30 4.64 -15.92 -0.94
N GLU A 31 4.34 -17.21 -0.77
CA GLU A 31 3.02 -17.67 -0.39
C GLU A 31 2.79 -17.60 1.13
N PRO A 32 1.52 -17.38 1.57
CA PRO A 32 1.16 -17.53 2.98
C PRO A 32 1.36 -18.98 3.44
N LEU A 33 1.51 -19.16 4.76
CA LEU A 33 1.68 -20.49 5.34
C LEU A 33 0.37 -21.29 5.30
N ASP A 34 0.44 -22.57 4.93
CA ASP A 34 -0.74 -23.46 4.83
C ASP A 34 -1.49 -23.60 6.17
N ALA A 35 -0.79 -23.49 7.29
CA ALA A 35 -1.37 -23.58 8.63
C ALA A 35 -2.12 -22.31 9.07
N TRP A 36 -2.04 -21.21 8.31
CA TRP A 36 -2.72 -19.98 8.67
C TRP A 36 -4.23 -20.08 8.50
N HIS A 37 -4.93 -19.32 9.34
CA HIS A 37 -6.37 -19.14 9.17
C HIS A 37 -6.63 -18.49 7.79
N PRO A 38 -7.68 -18.90 7.03
CA PRO A 38 -7.94 -18.39 5.69
C PRO A 38 -7.94 -16.86 5.57
N LEU A 39 -8.54 -16.17 6.54
CA LEU A 39 -8.55 -14.70 6.59
C LEU A 39 -7.16 -14.10 6.82
N ALA A 40 -6.29 -14.74 7.60
CA ALA A 40 -4.92 -14.25 7.81
C ALA A 40 -4.09 -14.42 6.54
N ALA A 41 -4.26 -15.54 5.83
CA ALA A 41 -3.65 -15.75 4.51
C ALA A 41 -4.14 -14.73 3.47
N GLU A 42 -5.43 -14.40 3.49
CA GLU A 42 -6.00 -13.36 2.63
C GLU A 42 -5.42 -11.97 2.95
N VAL A 43 -5.35 -11.60 4.23
CA VAL A 43 -4.71 -10.36 4.68
C VAL A 43 -3.27 -10.28 4.16
N TYR A 44 -2.48 -11.34 4.33
CA TYR A 44 -1.09 -11.37 3.85
C TYR A 44 -0.99 -11.13 2.33
N ARG A 45 -1.81 -11.85 1.53
CA ARG A 45 -1.86 -11.67 0.08
C ARG A 45 -2.29 -10.25 -0.31
N SER A 46 -3.25 -9.66 0.42
CA SER A 46 -3.72 -8.30 0.15
C SER A 46 -2.63 -7.25 0.36
N VAL A 47 -1.77 -7.43 1.37
CA VAL A 47 -0.64 -6.53 1.60
C VAL A 47 0.39 -6.71 0.49
N ALA A 48 0.71 -7.96 0.14
CA ALA A 48 1.65 -8.28 -0.95
C ALA A 48 1.22 -7.71 -2.31
N ALA A 49 -0.08 -7.73 -2.61
CA ALA A 49 -0.64 -7.19 -3.85
C ALA A 49 -0.83 -5.66 -3.83
N SER A 50 -0.61 -5.00 -2.69
CA SER A 50 -0.88 -3.57 -2.57
C SER A 50 0.16 -2.72 -3.31
N PRO A 51 -0.20 -1.54 -3.86
CA PRO A 51 0.77 -0.67 -4.54
C PRO A 51 1.90 -0.16 -3.65
N VAL A 52 1.76 -0.25 -2.33
CA VAL A 52 2.80 0.13 -1.36
C VAL A 52 3.83 -0.99 -1.14
N ALA A 53 3.51 -2.24 -1.48
CA ALA A 53 4.40 -3.39 -1.32
C ALA A 53 5.72 -3.23 -2.09
N LYS A 54 5.73 -2.49 -3.21
CA LYS A 54 6.94 -2.18 -3.99
C LYS A 54 7.99 -1.36 -3.22
N TRP A 55 7.58 -0.71 -2.14
CA TRP A 55 8.44 0.08 -1.26
C TRP A 55 8.77 -0.64 0.04
N MET A 56 8.20 -1.83 0.25
CA MET A 56 8.45 -2.64 1.42
C MET A 56 9.71 -3.48 1.24
N THR A 57 10.33 -3.78 2.36
CA THR A 57 11.59 -4.50 2.50
C THR A 57 11.36 -5.89 3.09
N ALA A 58 12.39 -6.74 3.07
CA ALA A 58 12.31 -8.08 3.66
C ALA A 58 11.89 -8.05 5.15
N THR A 59 12.24 -6.99 5.89
CA THR A 59 11.81 -6.85 7.29
C THR A 59 10.31 -6.58 7.42
N ASP A 60 9.70 -5.86 6.49
CA ASP A 60 8.25 -5.64 6.46
C ASP A 60 7.52 -6.96 6.16
N VAL A 61 8.06 -7.77 5.25
CA VAL A 61 7.52 -9.10 4.93
C VAL A 61 7.59 -10.02 6.15
N ALA A 62 8.73 -10.06 6.84
CA ALA A 62 8.90 -10.84 8.06
C ALA A 62 7.92 -10.37 9.15
N TYR A 63 7.74 -9.06 9.31
CA TYR A 63 6.78 -8.48 10.25
C TYR A 63 5.34 -8.89 9.91
N ALA A 64 4.94 -8.79 8.64
CA ALA A 64 3.64 -9.23 8.17
C ALA A 64 3.38 -10.72 8.47
N LYS A 65 4.39 -11.59 8.33
CA LYS A 65 4.29 -13.02 8.70
C LYS A 65 4.01 -13.21 10.19
N VAL A 66 4.70 -12.48 11.06
CA VAL A 66 4.46 -12.54 12.51
C VAL A 66 3.04 -12.08 12.85
N VAL A 67 2.61 -10.96 12.27
CA VAL A 67 1.26 -10.42 12.51
C VAL A 67 0.18 -11.40 12.04
N CYS A 68 0.35 -12.04 10.88
CA CYS A 68 -0.59 -13.04 10.36
C CYS A 68 -0.61 -14.33 11.19
N GLN A 69 0.53 -14.73 11.77
CA GLN A 69 0.57 -15.84 12.73
C GLN A 69 -0.24 -15.51 13.99
N VAL A 70 -0.01 -14.34 14.59
CA VAL A 70 -0.74 -13.94 15.82
C VAL A 70 -2.24 -13.78 15.53
N LEU A 71 -2.60 -13.24 14.36
CA LEU A 71 -3.98 -13.16 13.91
C LEU A 71 -4.60 -14.57 13.75
N THR A 72 -3.88 -15.51 13.15
CA THR A 72 -4.31 -16.91 13.05
C THR A 72 -4.59 -17.51 14.43
N ASP A 73 -3.68 -17.32 15.38
CA ASP A 73 -3.84 -17.85 16.74
C ASP A 73 -5.09 -17.26 17.44
N GLN A 74 -5.38 -15.98 17.22
CA GLN A 74 -6.59 -15.36 17.78
C GLN A 74 -7.88 -15.82 17.09
N LEU A 75 -7.86 -16.00 15.77
CA LEU A 75 -9.04 -16.44 15.01
C LEU A 75 -9.37 -17.91 15.26
N ASN A 76 -8.37 -18.75 15.52
CA ASN A 76 -8.53 -20.16 15.85
C ASN A 76 -8.80 -20.42 17.34
N ARG A 77 -8.78 -19.39 18.18
CA ARG A 77 -8.93 -19.53 19.62
C ARG A 77 -10.33 -20.05 20.00
N ASP A 78 -10.37 -21.05 20.87
CA ASP A 78 -11.61 -21.51 21.49
C ASP A 78 -12.31 -20.37 22.26
N GLY A 79 -13.57 -20.13 21.94
CA GLY A 79 -14.34 -19.00 22.47
C GLY A 79 -14.18 -17.69 21.68
N GLY A 80 -13.43 -17.71 20.57
CA GLY A 80 -13.26 -16.60 19.65
C GLY A 80 -12.14 -15.63 20.03
N ALA A 81 -11.87 -14.69 19.12
CA ALA A 81 -10.82 -13.70 19.30
C ALA A 81 -11.10 -12.75 20.47
N VAL A 82 -10.07 -12.44 21.26
CA VAL A 82 -10.22 -11.54 22.40
C VAL A 82 -9.99 -10.10 21.97
N ALA A 83 -10.95 -9.21 22.28
CA ALA A 83 -10.93 -7.82 21.82
C ALA A 83 -9.63 -7.05 22.18
N ASN A 84 -9.08 -7.28 23.39
CA ASN A 84 -7.84 -6.64 23.82
C ASN A 84 -6.60 -7.11 23.02
N ALA A 85 -6.63 -8.31 22.43
CA ALA A 85 -5.57 -8.84 21.58
C ALA A 85 -5.70 -8.35 20.14
N LEU A 86 -6.90 -8.02 19.67
CA LEU A 86 -7.13 -7.54 18.30
C LEU A 86 -6.62 -6.11 18.07
N SER A 87 -6.74 -5.23 19.07
CA SER A 87 -6.29 -3.85 18.95
C SER A 87 -4.80 -3.71 18.55
N PRO A 88 -3.83 -4.38 19.21
CA PRO A 88 -2.43 -4.31 18.80
C PRO A 88 -2.17 -4.95 17.43
N ILE A 89 -2.91 -6.01 17.05
CA ILE A 89 -2.81 -6.64 15.72
C ILE A 89 -3.25 -5.63 14.64
N PHE A 90 -4.36 -4.92 14.84
CA PHE A 90 -4.82 -3.92 13.88
C PHE A 90 -3.90 -2.70 13.80
N SER A 91 -3.26 -2.31 14.90
CA SER A 91 -2.21 -1.31 14.87
C SER A 91 -1.02 -1.76 14.02
N ALA A 92 -0.55 -2.99 14.21
CA ALA A 92 0.52 -3.57 13.41
C ALA A 92 0.19 -3.64 11.91
N LEU A 93 -1.04 -4.02 11.55
CA LEU A 93 -1.51 -4.01 10.17
C LEU A 93 -1.63 -2.59 9.58
N ASN A 94 -1.93 -1.58 10.41
CA ASN A 94 -1.92 -0.19 9.96
C ASN A 94 -0.50 0.34 9.71
N ASP A 95 0.49 -0.12 10.48
CA ASP A 95 1.90 0.22 10.23
C ASP A 95 2.38 -0.33 8.88
N LEU A 96 1.78 -1.43 8.42
CA LEU A 96 1.93 -1.98 7.06
C LEU A 96 1.07 -1.25 6.00
N LEU A 97 0.48 -0.09 6.32
CA LEU A 97 -0.26 0.77 5.39
C LEU A 97 -1.45 0.10 4.69
N MET A 98 -2.00 -0.96 5.29
CA MET A 98 -3.05 -1.78 4.71
C MET A 98 -4.34 -0.99 4.44
N THR A 99 -4.69 -0.07 5.34
CA THR A 99 -5.93 0.71 5.23
C THR A 99 -5.73 2.07 4.56
N GLU A 100 -6.79 2.57 3.92
CA GLU A 100 -6.82 3.93 3.37
C GLU A 100 -6.60 4.98 4.46
N GLY A 101 -7.14 4.76 5.66
CA GLY A 101 -6.89 5.62 6.81
C GLY A 101 -5.40 5.69 7.19
N ALA A 102 -4.70 4.56 7.21
CA ALA A 102 -3.27 4.53 7.49
C ALA A 102 -2.46 5.30 6.44
N ARG A 103 -2.76 5.11 5.15
CA ARG A 103 -2.10 5.84 4.04
C ARG A 103 -2.35 7.34 4.10
N ARG A 104 -3.59 7.78 4.33
CA ARG A 104 -3.95 9.21 4.43
C ARG A 104 -3.23 9.94 5.56
N ARG A 105 -3.01 9.28 6.71
CA ARG A 105 -2.23 9.86 7.82
C ARG A 105 -0.80 10.22 7.41
N LEU A 106 -0.21 9.41 6.52
CA LEU A 106 1.11 9.66 5.94
C LEU A 106 1.06 10.50 4.65
N ARG A 107 -0.14 10.95 4.25
CA ARG A 107 -0.40 11.70 3.01
C ARG A 107 0.03 10.92 1.77
N ILE A 108 -0.15 9.60 1.80
CA ILE A 108 0.04 8.71 0.66
C ILE A 108 -1.32 8.56 -0.02
N GLU A 109 -1.39 8.93 -1.29
CA GLU A 109 -2.56 8.73 -2.15
C GLU A 109 -2.22 7.66 -3.17
N LEU A 110 -3.13 6.69 -3.34
CA LEU A 110 -3.04 5.72 -4.41
C LEU A 110 -3.68 6.34 -5.65
N ALA A 111 -2.88 6.55 -6.70
CA ALA A 111 -3.44 6.83 -8.02
C ALA A 111 -4.32 5.64 -8.42
N ARG A 112 -5.52 5.93 -8.90
CA ARG A 112 -6.35 4.95 -9.59
C ARG A 112 -6.06 5.16 -11.06
N ASP A 113 -5.67 4.10 -11.74
CA ASP A 113 -5.70 4.11 -13.19
C ASP A 113 -7.19 4.13 -13.55
N ASP A 114 -7.68 5.30 -13.96
CA ASP A 114 -8.99 5.43 -14.56
C ASP A 114 -8.88 4.77 -15.94
N ASP A 115 -9.12 3.46 -16.03
CA ASP A 115 -9.33 2.79 -17.31
C ASP A 115 -10.67 3.30 -17.88
N GLY A 116 -10.61 4.37 -18.68
CA GLY A 116 -11.76 4.92 -19.39
C GLY A 116 -11.52 6.29 -20.04
N ASP A 117 -10.96 6.25 -21.25
CA ASP A 117 -11.04 7.24 -22.32
C ASP A 117 -10.14 8.51 -22.25
N GLU A 118 -8.99 8.41 -22.91
CA GLU A 118 -8.70 9.37 -23.99
C GLU A 118 -9.88 9.32 -24.97
N ALA A 119 -10.99 9.97 -24.63
CA ALA A 119 -12.00 10.28 -25.61
C ALA A 119 -11.33 11.30 -26.53
N GLU A 120 -10.87 10.85 -27.69
CA GLU A 120 -10.49 11.75 -28.76
C GLU A 120 -11.71 12.66 -29.00
N VAL A 121 -11.61 13.91 -28.55
CA VAL A 121 -12.66 14.90 -28.73
C VAL A 121 -12.70 15.22 -30.22
N PHE A 122 -13.54 14.51 -30.96
CA PHE A 122 -13.82 14.85 -32.33
C PHE A 122 -14.62 16.15 -32.32
N ASP A 123 -14.06 17.18 -32.93
CA ASP A 123 -14.80 18.39 -33.26
C ASP A 123 -15.92 18.01 -34.25
N ILE A 124 -17.16 18.06 -33.76
CA ILE A 124 -18.36 17.75 -34.53
C ILE A 124 -18.44 18.63 -35.78
N GLU A 125 -17.90 19.86 -35.73
CA GLU A 125 -17.91 20.78 -36.85
C GLU A 125 -17.01 20.31 -38.01
N ALA A 126 -15.87 19.66 -37.69
CA ALA A 126 -14.98 19.07 -38.69
C ALA A 126 -15.61 17.85 -39.39
N VAL A 127 -16.31 16.99 -38.63
CA VAL A 127 -16.97 15.80 -39.16
C VAL A 127 -18.14 16.17 -40.09
N VAL A 128 -18.95 17.15 -39.70
CA VAL A 128 -20.09 17.62 -40.51
C VAL A 128 -19.64 18.26 -41.82
N ASN A 129 -18.54 19.01 -41.82
CA ASN A 129 -18.00 19.61 -43.04
C ASN A 129 -17.45 18.56 -44.02
N GLN A 130 -16.89 17.46 -43.51
CA GLN A 130 -16.35 16.39 -44.34
C GLN A 130 -17.46 15.54 -44.99
N MET A 131 -18.62 15.40 -44.34
CA MET A 131 -19.77 14.67 -44.88
C MET A 131 -20.57 15.46 -45.93
N ASN A 132 -20.51 16.79 -45.89
CA ASN A 132 -21.20 17.66 -46.84
C ASN A 132 -20.36 18.02 -48.09
N ALA A 133 -19.10 17.56 -48.14
CA ALA A 133 -18.16 17.85 -49.22
C ALA A 133 -18.02 16.70 -50.25
N GLY A 134 -18.82 15.64 -50.14
CA GLY A 134 -18.93 14.54 -51.12
C GLY A 134 -20.32 14.46 -51.74
#